data_AF-A0A917VPZ1-F1
#
_entry.id   AF-A0A917VPZ1-F1
#
_cell.length_a   1.000
_cell.length_b   1.000
_cell.length_c   1.000
_cell.angle_alpha   90.00
_cell.angle_beta   90.00
_cell.angle_gamma   90.00
#
_symmetry.space_group_name_H-M   'P 1'
#
loop_
_entity.id
_entity.type
_entity.pdbx_description
1 polymer ?
#
loop_
_entity_poly.entity_id
_entity_poly.type
_entity_poly.pdbx_seq_one_letter_code
_entity_poly.pdbx_strand_id
1 'polypeptide(L)' 'MARSALELITPKLRRGGVLLIDNTEYRPDIYRDAFEYIDDPANGLLTRTLPFRGGLEMIVKA' A
#
# COMPACT_ATOMS: atom_id res chain seq x y z
N MET A 1 -0.67 -2.00 11.52
CA MET A 1 -2.06 -2.47 11.24
C MET A 1 -2.35 -2.61 9.75
N ALA A 2 -1.93 -1.67 8.90
CA ALA A 2 -2.18 -1.75 7.44
C ALA A 2 -1.67 -3.06 6.79
N ARG A 3 -0.53 -3.59 7.23
CA ARG A 3 0.03 -4.86 6.73
C ARG A 3 -0.95 -6.03 6.76
N SER A 4 -1.63 -6.27 7.87
CA SER A 4 -2.56 -7.41 8.00
C SER A 4 -3.74 -7.30 7.03
N ALA A 5 -4.20 -6.08 6.73
CA ALA A 5 -5.23 -5.85 5.73
C ALA A 5 -4.69 -6.10 4.30
N LEU A 6 -3.48 -5.64 4.02
CA LEU A 6 -2.80 -5.87 2.73
C LEU A 6 -2.60 -7.36 2.46
N GLU A 7 -2.12 -8.13 3.43
CA GLU A 7 -1.92 -9.58 3.30
C GLU A 7 -3.26 -10.32 3.02
N LEU A 8 -4.36 -9.85 3.61
CA LEU A 8 -5.68 -10.46 3.42
C LEU A 8 -6.34 -10.10 2.07
N ILE A 9 -6.10 -8.88 1.57
CA ILE A 9 -6.78 -8.32 0.39
C ILE A 9 -5.97 -8.56 -0.89
N THR A 10 -4.63 -8.47 -0.83
CA THR A 10 -3.75 -8.57 -2.01
C THR A 10 -3.97 -9.83 -2.85
N PRO A 11 -4.13 -11.04 -2.26
CA PRO A 11 -4.40 -12.26 -3.04
C PRO A 11 -5.76 -12.28 -3.75
N LYS A 12 -6.69 -11.42 -3.32
CA LYS A 12 -8.07 -11.32 -3.85
C LYS A 12 -8.20 -10.24 -4.92
N LEU A 13 -7.17 -9.42 -5.12
CA LEU A 13 -7.18 -8.38 -6.14
C LEU A 13 -6.91 -8.98 -7.52
N ARG A 14 -7.78 -8.63 -8.46
CA ARG A 14 -7.50 -8.81 -9.88
C ARG A 14 -6.39 -7.85 -10.34
N ARG A 15 -5.74 -8.20 -11.45
CA ARG A 15 -4.81 -7.30 -12.16
C ARG A 15 -5.46 -5.94 -12.42
N GLY A 16 -4.74 -4.86 -12.12
CA GLY A 16 -5.24 -3.49 -12.17
C GLY A 16 -6.15 -3.08 -11.02
N GLY A 17 -6.37 -3.95 -10.02
CA GLY A 17 -7.05 -3.59 -8.77
C GLY A 17 -6.25 -2.52 -8.01
N VAL A 18 -6.97 -1.60 -7.37
CA VAL A 18 -6.37 -0.44 -6.68
C VAL A 18 -6.62 -0.54 -5.18
N LEU A 19 -5.59 -0.28 -4.38
CA LEU A 19 -5.72 0.01 -2.96
C LEU A 19 -5.30 1.46 -2.69
N LEU A 20 -5.95 2.07 -1.70
CA LEU A 20 -5.60 3.40 -1.21
C LEU A 20 -5.32 3.31 0.30
N ILE A 21 -4.21 3.91 0.74
CA ILE A 21 -3.87 4.06 2.17
C ILE A 21 -3.72 5.55 2.45
N ASP A 22 -4.55 6.10 3.33
CA ASP A 22 -4.52 7.51 3.68
C ASP A 22 -3.48 7.83 4.76
N ASN A 23 -3.07 9.09 4.83
CA ASN A 23 -2.26 9.63 5.93
C ASN A 23 -0.90 8.93 6.11
N THR A 24 -0.32 8.39 5.03
CA THR A 24 0.92 7.60 5.08
C THR A 24 2.16 8.41 5.46
N GLU A 25 2.18 9.71 5.17
CA GLU A 25 3.28 10.61 5.53
C GLU A 25 3.18 11.13 6.97
N TYR A 26 1.99 11.15 7.58
CA TYR A 26 1.83 11.68 8.94
C TYR A 26 2.50 10.83 10.01
N ARG A 27 2.64 9.52 9.76
CA ARG A 27 3.19 8.56 10.73
C ARG A 27 4.04 7.51 10.00
N PRO A 28 5.22 7.85 9.48
CA PRO A 28 6.02 6.93 8.67
C PRO A 28 6.35 5.62 9.42
N ASP A 29 6.64 5.70 10.72
CA ASP A 29 7.02 4.53 11.52
C ASP A 29 5.91 3.46 11.64
N ILE A 30 4.63 3.86 11.70
CA ILE A 30 3.53 2.90 11.86
C ILE A 30 3.18 2.18 10.55
N TYR A 31 3.63 2.75 9.43
CA TYR A 31 3.41 2.22 8.09
C TYR A 31 4.62 1.49 7.52
N ARG A 32 5.78 1.54 8.18
CA ARG A 32 7.01 0.87 7.73
C ARG A 32 6.77 -0.59 7.31
N ASP A 33 6.16 -1.39 8.19
CA ASP A 33 5.91 -2.81 7.90
C ASP A 33 4.93 -3.02 6.72
N ALA A 34 4.06 -2.05 6.45
CA ALA A 34 3.16 -2.08 5.30
C ALA A 34 3.89 -1.73 4.00
N PHE A 35 4.78 -0.73 4.03
CA PHE A 35 5.65 -0.39 2.90
C PHE A 35 6.64 -1.51 2.59
N GLU A 36 7.21 -2.18 3.59
CA GLU A 36 8.03 -3.39 3.37
C GLU A 36 7.26 -4.48 2.61
N TYR A 37 5.97 -4.66 2.90
CA TYR A 37 5.11 -5.59 2.16
C TYR A 37 4.80 -5.09 0.74
N ILE A 38 4.54 -3.80 0.57
CA ILE A 38 4.23 -3.20 -0.75
C ILE A 38 5.44 -3.24 -1.68
N ASP A 39 6.63 -2.96 -1.15
CA ASP A 39 7.88 -2.84 -1.91
C ASP A 39 8.50 -4.20 -2.27
N ASP A 40 8.06 -5.29 -1.64
CA ASP A 40 8.46 -6.64 -2.01
C ASP A 40 7.85 -7.03 -3.38
N PRO A 41 8.68 -7.22 -4.43
CA PRO A 41 8.20 -7.55 -5.77
C PRO A 41 7.39 -8.85 -5.82
N ALA A 42 7.59 -9.77 -4.87
CA ALA A 42 6.84 -11.02 -4.78
C ALA A 42 5.32 -10.79 -4.57
N ASN A 43 4.95 -9.64 -3.98
CA ASN A 43 3.55 -9.28 -3.78
C ASN A 43 2.89 -8.68 -5.04
N GLY A 44 3.67 -8.35 -6.07
CA GLY A 44 3.16 -7.87 -7.36
C GLY A 44 2.37 -6.56 -7.24
N LEU A 45 2.88 -5.63 -6.44
CA LEU A 45 2.27 -4.33 -6.16
C LEU A 45 3.14 -3.21 -6.76
N LEU A 46 2.50 -2.20 -7.32
CA LEU A 46 3.13 -0.97 -7.80
C LEU A 46 2.57 0.19 -7.00
N THR A 47 3.42 1.07 -6.48
CA THR A 47 2.98 2.10 -5.54
C THR A 47 3.47 3.51 -5.90
N ARG A 48 2.62 4.51 -5.63
CA ARG A 48 2.95 5.93 -5.67
C ARG A 48 2.19 6.70 -4.60
N THR A 49 2.92 7.51 -3.84
CA THR A 49 2.33 8.52 -2.96
C THR A 49 1.78 9.68 -3.80
N LEU A 50 0.48 9.92 -3.70
CA LEU A 50 -0.21 11.05 -4.32
C LEU A 50 -0.06 12.29 -3.42
N PRO A 51 0.00 13.51 -3.99
CA PRO A 51 0.34 14.74 -3.26
C PRO A 51 -0.85 15.34 -2.49
N PHE A 52 -1.54 14.50 -1.70
CA PHE A 52 -2.55 14.95 -0.75
C PHE A 52 -1.90 15.32 0.59
N ARG A 53 -2.55 16.22 1.33
CA ARG A 53 -2.07 16.60 2.67
C ARG A 53 -2.03 15.36 3.57
N GLY A 54 -0.85 15.03 4.10
CA GLY A 54 -0.64 13.83 4.91
C GLY A 54 -0.30 12.56 4.12
N GLY A 55 -0.22 12.65 2.79
CA GLY A 55 0.04 11.53 1.90
C GLY A 55 -1.21 10.68 1.63
N LEU A 56 -1.31 10.19 0.40
CA LEU A 56 -2.26 9.14 0.03
C LEU A 56 -1.52 8.14 -0.86
N GLU A 57 -1.25 6.96 -0.34
CA GLU A 57 -0.55 5.93 -1.08
C GLU A 57 -1.53 5.22 -2.03
N MET A 58 -1.24 5.28 -3.33
CA MET A 58 -1.97 4.56 -4.36
C MET A 58 -1.17 3.35 -4.81
N ILE A 59 -1.77 2.18 -4.62
CA ILE A 59 -1.16 0.89 -4.94
C ILE A 59 -1.99 0.20 -6.02
N VAL A 60 -1.32 -0.37 -7.03
CA VAL A 60 -1.95 -1.12 -8.12
C VAL A 60 -1.43 -2.55 -8.12
N LYS A 61 -2.34 -3.53 -8.23
CA LYS A 61 -1.97 -4.93 -8.46
C LYS A 61 -1.49 -5.11 -9.90
N ALA A 62 -0.20 -5.42 -10.08
CA ALA A 62 0.44 -5.57 -11.38
C ALA A 62 -0.07 -6.78 -12.18
#